data_AF-A0A955W125-F1
#
_entry.id   AF-A0A955W125-F1
#
_cell.length_a   1.000
_cell.length_b   1.000
_cell.length_c   1.000
_cell.angle_alpha   90.00
_cell.angle_beta   90.00
_cell.angle_gamma   90.00
#
_symmetry.space_group_name_H-M   'P 1'
#
loop_
_entity.id
_entity.type
_entity.pdbx_description
1 polymer ?
#
loop_
_entity_poly.entity_id
_entity_poly.type
_entity_poly.pdbx_seq_one_letter_code
_entity_poly.pdbx_strand_id
1 'polypeptide(L)'
;MRRRGDAAHGGKLAPRCGRVNRRPSRCADHRPASNCRRGAAIGAVRLRGDRAGSPTGCYDARVLCPPLGRVAAATAWPLAFACAAAWLGAAPPGRALGPTSQVDLRGVSVGDAPEPRPTARQRLAWEVRKRTSVQTRLEPTATRFDDPSIFATPFLYWSGDRAFRPLRPAELSGLRRFIELGGFLLIDDAGSDAFDASIRRALARAFPSRPLRPLPSDHVIYHSFYLIDRPVGRVLGPDHMEAITRAGRVAVLYTRQDLGGAWARDNLGTWTYSVVPGGSGQREMAIRLGVNIVMYALCLDYKDDQVHAPFIMRRLGARP
;
A
#
# COMPACT_ATOMS: atom_id res chain seq x y z
N MET A 1 -64.21 18.78 16.74
CA MET A 1 -65.03 17.83 17.54
C MET A 1 -65.70 16.87 16.56
N ARG A 2 -65.48 15.53 16.63
CA ARG A 2 -66.00 14.49 15.69
C ARG A 2 -65.45 14.63 14.24
N ARG A 3 -65.35 13.62 13.37
CA ARG A 3 -65.33 12.12 13.36
C ARG A 3 -64.52 11.73 12.09
N ARG A 4 -63.60 10.76 12.02
CA ARG A 4 -63.67 9.27 12.10
C ARG A 4 -64.58 8.59 11.06
N GLY A 5 -63.98 7.70 10.26
CA GLY A 5 -64.60 6.66 9.40
C GLY A 5 -64.19 6.76 7.90
N ASP A 6 -63.97 5.68 7.14
CA ASP A 6 -63.84 4.24 7.50
C ASP A 6 -63.14 3.39 6.39
N ALA A 7 -63.01 2.08 6.63
CA ALA A 7 -62.49 0.99 5.77
C ALA A 7 -62.74 1.11 4.23
N ALA A 8 -61.82 0.80 3.31
CA ALA A 8 -61.03 -0.42 3.04
C ALA A 8 -61.77 -1.58 2.32
N HIS A 9 -61.29 -1.96 1.11
CA HIS A 9 -61.53 -3.17 0.27
C HIS A 9 -60.47 -3.13 -0.87
N GLY A 10 -60.01 -4.20 -1.54
CA GLY A 10 -60.17 -5.66 -1.36
C GLY A 10 -59.63 -6.45 -2.58
N GLY A 11 -58.94 -7.58 -2.36
CA GLY A 11 -58.40 -8.50 -3.42
C GLY A 11 -56.88 -8.39 -3.63
N LYS A 12 -56.01 -9.36 -3.32
CA LYS A 12 -55.91 -10.82 -3.64
C LYS A 12 -55.69 -11.15 -5.12
N LEU A 13 -54.46 -11.56 -5.49
CA LEU A 13 -54.17 -12.91 -6.03
C LEU A 13 -52.67 -13.17 -6.25
N ALA A 14 -52.24 -14.36 -5.85
CA ALA A 14 -50.97 -15.05 -6.12
C ALA A 14 -51.28 -16.57 -6.07
N PRO A 15 -50.37 -17.50 -6.43
CA PRO A 15 -49.00 -17.35 -6.91
C PRO A 15 -48.74 -18.11 -8.24
N ARG A 16 -47.48 -18.23 -8.66
CA ARG A 16 -47.01 -19.42 -9.41
C ARG A 16 -45.57 -19.78 -9.02
N CYS A 17 -45.36 -21.05 -8.70
CA CYS A 17 -44.06 -21.63 -8.36
C CYS A 17 -43.76 -22.80 -9.31
N GLY A 18 -42.53 -22.90 -9.78
CA GLY A 18 -42.05 -23.95 -10.68
C GLY A 18 -40.70 -23.56 -11.29
N ARG A 19 -39.74 -24.47 -11.46
CA ARG A 19 -39.74 -25.91 -11.12
C ARG A 19 -38.30 -26.32 -10.78
N VAL A 20 -38.10 -27.04 -9.67
CA VAL A 20 -36.80 -27.64 -9.36
C VAL A 20 -36.56 -28.81 -10.30
N ASN A 21 -35.32 -28.98 -10.78
CA ASN A 21 -34.83 -30.29 -11.20
C ASN A 21 -33.38 -30.50 -10.70
N ARG A 22 -33.01 -31.74 -10.41
CA ARG A 22 -31.71 -32.14 -9.83
C ARG A 22 -31.32 -33.52 -10.36
N ARG A 23 -30.01 -33.85 -10.26
CA ARG A 23 -29.40 -35.19 -10.44
C ARG A 23 -29.24 -35.66 -11.91
N PRO A 24 -28.42 -36.71 -12.17
CA PRO A 24 -27.03 -36.86 -11.69
C PRO A 24 -26.07 -37.48 -12.74
N SER A 25 -24.75 -37.40 -12.48
CA SER A 25 -23.79 -38.39 -13.00
C SER A 25 -22.63 -38.63 -12.03
N ARG A 26 -22.56 -39.85 -11.48
CA ARG A 26 -21.32 -40.49 -10.97
C ARG A 26 -20.46 -40.91 -12.20
N CYS A 27 -19.19 -41.30 -12.12
CA CYS A 27 -18.25 -41.50 -10.99
C CYS A 27 -16.86 -40.92 -11.43
N ALA A 28 -15.64 -41.36 -11.06
CA ALA A 28 -15.12 -42.46 -10.24
C ALA A 28 -13.73 -42.09 -9.65
N ASP A 29 -13.12 -42.99 -8.87
CA ASP A 29 -11.72 -42.93 -8.45
C ASP A 29 -10.71 -43.15 -9.61
N HIS A 30 -9.52 -42.56 -9.52
CA HIS A 30 -8.26 -43.30 -9.27
C HIS A 30 -7.00 -42.41 -9.33
N ARG A 31 -6.09 -42.62 -8.38
CA ARG A 31 -4.64 -42.36 -8.45
C ARG A 31 -3.91 -43.72 -8.60
N PRO A 32 -2.57 -43.77 -8.83
CA PRO A 32 -1.76 -43.04 -9.81
C PRO A 32 -0.82 -44.01 -10.59
N ALA A 33 -0.22 -43.59 -11.72
CA ALA A 33 0.88 -44.37 -12.34
C ALA A 33 1.86 -43.52 -13.17
N SER A 34 3.09 -44.01 -13.30
CA SER A 34 4.23 -43.42 -13.99
C SER A 34 4.48 -44.01 -15.39
N ASN A 35 5.01 -43.20 -16.30
CA ASN A 35 6.05 -43.53 -17.31
C ASN A 35 6.45 -42.22 -18.02
N CYS A 36 7.71 -41.86 -18.35
CA CYS A 36 8.96 -42.57 -18.67
C CYS A 36 9.15 -42.92 -20.18
N ARG A 37 10.42 -42.88 -20.64
CA ARG A 37 10.95 -43.01 -22.02
C ARG A 37 10.75 -41.72 -22.86
N ARG A 38 11.67 -41.25 -23.74
CA ARG A 38 12.99 -41.73 -24.28
C ARG A 38 13.98 -40.53 -24.29
N GLY A 39 15.30 -40.67 -24.42
CA GLY A 39 16.16 -41.86 -24.48
C GLY A 39 17.57 -41.54 -25.02
N ALA A 40 18.40 -42.58 -25.13
CA ALA A 40 19.77 -42.63 -25.69
C ALA A 40 20.92 -41.93 -24.91
N ALA A 41 22.19 -42.35 -25.00
CA ALA A 41 22.83 -43.67 -24.79
C ALA A 41 24.32 -43.59 -25.19
N ILE A 42 25.24 -44.07 -24.31
CA ILE A 42 26.60 -44.56 -24.62
C ILE A 42 27.55 -43.55 -25.29
N GLY A 43 28.46 -42.90 -24.55
CA GLY A 43 29.83 -43.41 -24.30
C GLY A 43 30.86 -42.33 -24.67
N ALA A 44 32.19 -42.50 -24.69
CA ALA A 44 33.17 -43.43 -24.10
C ALA A 44 34.58 -42.78 -24.33
N VAL A 45 35.73 -43.09 -23.71
CA VAL A 45 36.17 -44.06 -22.67
C VAL A 45 37.33 -43.41 -21.85
N ARG A 46 38.11 -44.15 -21.03
CA ARG A 46 39.27 -43.63 -20.27
C ARG A 46 40.43 -44.66 -20.22
N LEU A 47 41.68 -44.25 -20.45
CA LEU A 47 42.90 -45.07 -20.27
C LEU A 47 44.04 -44.27 -19.61
N ARG A 48 45.15 -44.95 -19.26
CA ARG A 48 46.14 -44.52 -18.25
C ARG A 48 47.53 -45.15 -18.50
N GLY A 49 48.61 -44.48 -18.08
CA GLY A 49 50.00 -44.97 -18.06
C GLY A 49 50.86 -44.46 -19.23
N ASP A 50 52.20 -44.41 -19.14
CA ASP A 50 53.07 -44.51 -17.95
C ASP A 50 54.46 -43.84 -18.19
N ARG A 51 55.41 -43.96 -17.25
CA ARG A 51 56.73 -43.27 -17.19
C ARG A 51 57.72 -43.62 -18.31
N ALA A 52 58.64 -42.70 -18.64
CA ALA A 52 60.11 -42.84 -18.51
C ALA A 52 60.91 -41.66 -19.13
N GLY A 53 62.18 -41.48 -18.72
CA GLY A 53 63.24 -40.89 -19.58
C GLY A 53 63.83 -39.53 -19.18
N SER A 54 65.12 -39.52 -18.84
CA SER A 54 66.03 -38.36 -18.85
C SER A 54 67.29 -38.73 -19.65
N PRO A 55 68.00 -37.77 -20.28
CA PRO A 55 69.37 -37.55 -19.82
C PRO A 55 69.85 -36.08 -19.86
N THR A 56 71.09 -35.89 -19.43
CA THR A 56 71.84 -34.64 -19.23
C THR A 56 72.43 -34.02 -20.51
N GLY A 57 72.64 -32.69 -20.51
CA GLY A 57 73.46 -32.00 -21.51
C GLY A 57 73.92 -30.60 -21.04
N CYS A 58 75.24 -30.37 -21.06
CA CYS A 58 75.92 -29.10 -20.79
C CYS A 58 75.74 -28.11 -22.00
N TYR A 59 76.14 -26.84 -22.01
CA TYR A 59 77.32 -26.18 -21.42
C TYR A 59 77.11 -24.68 -21.10
N ASP A 60 78.09 -24.10 -20.39
CA ASP A 60 78.32 -22.66 -20.23
C ASP A 60 78.53 -21.92 -21.57
N ALA A 61 78.10 -20.66 -21.62
CA ALA A 61 79.03 -19.52 -21.78
C ALA A 61 78.28 -18.16 -21.80
N ARG A 62 78.88 -17.14 -21.18
CA ARG A 62 78.45 -15.73 -21.32
C ARG A 62 79.09 -15.12 -22.57
N VAL A 63 78.33 -14.33 -23.34
CA VAL A 63 78.88 -13.38 -24.32
C VAL A 63 78.23 -12.00 -24.10
N LEU A 64 79.01 -10.94 -24.31
CA LEU A 64 78.69 -9.55 -23.96
C LEU A 64 77.66 -8.91 -24.90
N CYS A 65 76.90 -7.95 -24.35
CA CYS A 65 76.23 -6.89 -25.11
C CYS A 65 77.29 -5.91 -25.68
N PRO A 66 77.07 -5.24 -26.83
CA PRO A 66 76.49 -3.88 -26.77
C PRO A 66 75.56 -3.59 -27.99
N PRO A 67 75.26 -2.34 -28.40
CA PRO A 67 74.10 -1.64 -27.84
C PRO A 67 73.14 -0.99 -28.87
N LEU A 68 71.96 -0.60 -28.37
CA LEU A 68 71.12 0.55 -28.80
C LEU A 68 71.10 0.94 -30.30
N GLY A 69 70.01 0.56 -31.00
CA GLY A 69 69.72 1.06 -32.35
C GLY A 69 68.22 1.13 -32.69
N ARG A 70 67.63 2.33 -32.59
CA ARG A 70 66.33 2.76 -33.16
C ARG A 70 65.09 1.93 -32.80
N VAL A 71 64.28 2.44 -31.85
CA VAL A 71 62.89 1.98 -31.64
C VAL A 71 62.02 2.43 -32.82
N ALA A 72 61.34 1.49 -33.47
CA ALA A 72 60.38 1.79 -34.53
C ALA A 72 59.03 2.25 -33.93
N ALA A 73 58.44 3.32 -34.49
CA ALA A 73 57.11 3.77 -34.11
C ALA A 73 56.04 2.86 -34.74
N ALA A 74 55.31 2.11 -33.91
CA ALA A 74 54.21 1.25 -34.37
C ALA A 74 53.01 1.27 -33.39
N THR A 75 51.84 1.60 -33.95
CA THR A 75 50.51 1.11 -33.50
C THR A 75 50.19 1.20 -31.99
N ALA A 76 50.25 2.40 -31.40
CA ALA A 76 49.70 2.71 -30.08
C ALA A 76 48.15 2.76 -30.07
N TRP A 77 47.47 1.75 -30.65
CA TRP A 77 46.01 1.70 -30.84
C TRP A 77 45.20 0.66 -30.00
N PRO A 78 45.77 -0.30 -29.23
CA PRO A 78 44.92 -1.22 -28.46
C PRO A 78 44.34 -0.62 -27.16
N LEU A 79 45.04 0.35 -26.55
CA LEU A 79 44.70 0.86 -25.20
C LEU A 79 43.48 1.79 -25.18
N ALA A 80 43.25 2.57 -26.24
CA ALA A 80 42.12 3.50 -26.29
C ALA A 80 40.76 2.77 -26.28
N PHE A 81 40.66 1.63 -27.00
CA PHE A 81 39.44 0.83 -27.05
C PHE A 81 39.15 0.11 -25.73
N ALA A 82 40.18 -0.34 -25.02
CA ALA A 82 40.02 -0.97 -23.70
C ALA A 82 39.40 0.00 -22.68
N CYS A 83 39.85 1.26 -22.65
CA CYS A 83 39.26 2.29 -21.80
C CYS A 83 37.80 2.61 -22.17
N ALA A 84 37.45 2.66 -23.45
CA ALA A 84 36.09 2.93 -23.89
C ALA A 84 35.11 1.81 -23.47
N ALA A 85 35.52 0.55 -23.61
CA ALA A 85 34.72 -0.60 -23.20
C ALA A 85 34.50 -0.65 -21.67
N ALA A 86 35.51 -0.29 -20.87
CA ALA A 86 35.41 -0.25 -19.41
C ALA A 86 34.35 0.74 -18.91
N TRP A 87 34.17 1.88 -19.59
CA TRP A 87 33.14 2.87 -19.22
C TRP A 87 31.70 2.42 -19.56
N LEU A 88 31.48 1.65 -20.62
CA LEU A 88 30.15 1.09 -20.91
C LEU A 88 29.76 -0.04 -19.94
N GLY A 89 30.73 -0.81 -19.44
CA GLY A 89 30.48 -1.88 -18.47
C GLY A 89 30.16 -1.41 -17.04
N ALA A 90 30.38 -0.11 -16.75
CA ALA A 90 30.33 0.44 -15.40
C ALA A 90 29.12 1.37 -15.14
N ALA A 91 28.07 1.30 -15.96
CA ALA A 91 26.79 1.93 -15.62
C ALA A 91 26.28 1.35 -14.29
N PRO A 92 26.12 2.16 -13.22
CA PRO A 92 25.63 1.64 -11.95
C PRO A 92 24.22 1.07 -12.17
N PRO A 93 23.89 -0.12 -11.60
CA PRO A 93 22.59 -0.73 -11.80
C PRO A 93 21.53 0.27 -11.34
N GLY A 94 20.70 0.72 -12.29
CA GLY A 94 19.78 1.83 -12.09
C GLY A 94 18.95 1.58 -10.84
N ARG A 95 19.05 2.49 -9.86
CA ARG A 95 18.36 2.36 -8.57
C ARG A 95 16.85 2.53 -8.78
N ALA A 96 16.21 1.45 -9.20
CA ALA A 96 14.77 1.31 -9.20
C ALA A 96 14.24 1.71 -7.81
N LEU A 97 13.09 2.39 -7.79
CA LEU A 97 12.46 2.88 -6.57
C LEU A 97 12.20 1.71 -5.61
N GLY A 98 13.08 1.57 -4.62
CA GLY A 98 13.20 0.36 -3.81
C GLY A 98 12.07 0.19 -2.79
N PRO A 99 12.09 -0.87 -1.97
CA PRO A 99 11.09 -1.10 -0.91
C PRO A 99 10.99 0.02 0.14
N THR A 100 11.97 0.93 0.18
CA THR A 100 12.01 2.16 1.00
C THR A 100 11.22 3.33 0.40
N SER A 101 10.94 3.31 -0.91
CA SER A 101 10.13 4.32 -1.60
C SER A 101 8.62 4.06 -1.53
N GLN A 102 8.23 2.87 -1.07
CA GLN A 102 6.84 2.44 -1.04
C GLN A 102 6.12 3.01 0.18
N VAL A 103 4.98 3.66 -0.06
CA VAL A 103 4.12 4.18 1.01
C VAL A 103 3.61 3.01 1.87
N ASP A 104 3.89 3.07 3.16
CA ASP A 104 3.44 2.08 4.14
C ASP A 104 2.18 2.60 4.85
N LEU A 105 1.02 1.99 4.56
CA LEU A 105 -0.24 2.28 5.23
C LEU A 105 -0.24 1.64 6.62
N ARG A 106 0.54 2.22 7.53
CA ARG A 106 0.97 1.57 8.77
C ARG A 106 -0.13 1.55 9.82
N GLY A 107 -0.44 0.36 10.33
CA GLY A 107 -1.35 0.18 11.45
C GLY A 107 -0.75 0.68 12.77
N VAL A 108 -1.59 1.18 13.67
CA VAL A 108 -1.20 1.54 15.03
C VAL A 108 -1.86 0.61 16.05
N SER A 109 -1.04 -0.06 16.86
CA SER A 109 -1.46 -0.88 18.00
C SER A 109 -1.40 -0.10 19.31
N VAL A 110 -2.42 -0.26 20.15
CA VAL A 110 -2.54 0.44 21.45
C VAL A 110 -2.90 -0.56 22.54
N GLY A 111 -1.85 -1.09 23.19
CA GLY A 111 -1.99 -2.31 23.98
C GLY A 111 -2.12 -3.52 23.07
N ASP A 112 -2.68 -4.59 23.60
CA ASP A 112 -2.58 -5.95 23.03
C ASP A 112 -3.86 -6.36 22.28
N ALA A 113 -4.76 -5.41 22.03
CA ALA A 113 -5.96 -5.61 21.24
C ALA A 113 -5.60 -5.70 19.74
N PRO A 114 -6.05 -6.73 19.01
CA PRO A 114 -5.82 -6.86 17.58
C PRO A 114 -6.65 -5.85 16.79
N GLU A 115 -6.15 -5.47 15.60
CA GLU A 115 -6.89 -4.68 14.63
C GLU A 115 -8.17 -5.43 14.18
N PRO A 116 -9.36 -4.81 14.22
CA PRO A 116 -10.63 -5.52 14.01
C PRO A 116 -10.88 -5.92 12.54
N ARG A 117 -10.05 -5.46 11.61
CA ARG A 117 -10.18 -5.63 10.15
C ARG A 117 -8.81 -5.94 9.52
N PRO A 118 -8.09 -7.00 9.93
CA PRO A 118 -6.64 -7.12 9.70
C PRO A 118 -6.20 -7.16 8.23
N THR A 119 -7.06 -7.60 7.30
CA THR A 119 -6.75 -7.57 5.85
C THR A 119 -7.05 -6.22 5.19
N ALA A 120 -7.73 -5.29 5.87
CA ALA A 120 -8.25 -4.06 5.28
C ALA A 120 -7.14 -3.13 4.75
N ARG A 121 -6.08 -2.88 5.54
CA ARG A 121 -4.95 -2.04 5.10
C ARG A 121 -4.24 -2.62 3.89
N GLN A 122 -4.04 -3.94 3.85
CA GLN A 122 -3.47 -4.65 2.69
C GLN A 122 -4.36 -4.52 1.45
N ARG A 123 -5.69 -4.66 1.60
CA ARG A 123 -6.61 -4.49 0.47
C ARG A 123 -6.74 -3.04 0.02
N LEU A 124 -6.69 -2.06 0.93
CA LEU A 124 -6.61 -0.64 0.60
C LEU A 124 -5.33 -0.31 -0.18
N ALA A 125 -4.16 -0.77 0.30
CA ALA A 125 -2.90 -0.61 -0.42
C ALA A 125 -2.99 -1.17 -1.84
N TRP A 126 -3.52 -2.38 -2.00
CA TRP A 126 -3.71 -3.00 -3.30
C TRP A 126 -4.65 -2.21 -4.23
N GLU A 127 -5.78 -1.69 -3.72
CA GLU A 127 -6.70 -0.87 -4.52
C GLU A 127 -6.08 0.52 -4.84
N VAL A 128 -5.31 1.14 -3.93
CA VAL A 128 -4.57 2.40 -4.19
C VAL A 128 -3.53 2.21 -5.31
N ARG A 129 -2.67 1.18 -5.21
CA ARG A 129 -1.65 0.86 -6.24
C ARG A 129 -2.25 0.38 -7.57
N LYS A 130 -3.50 -0.11 -7.56
CA LYS A 130 -4.25 -0.47 -8.78
C LYS A 130 -4.91 0.74 -9.45
N ARG A 131 -5.37 1.72 -8.67
CA ARG A 131 -6.18 2.86 -9.13
C ARG A 131 -5.36 4.14 -9.35
N THR A 132 -4.14 4.20 -8.82
CA THR A 132 -3.25 5.36 -8.82
C THR A 132 -1.81 4.93 -9.12
N SER A 133 -0.93 5.87 -9.46
CA SER A 133 0.51 5.60 -9.66
C SER A 133 1.28 5.38 -8.35
N VAL A 134 0.65 5.54 -7.17
CA VAL A 134 1.31 5.43 -5.87
C VAL A 134 1.76 3.99 -5.61
N GLN A 135 3.05 3.79 -5.41
CA GLN A 135 3.59 2.50 -4.99
C GLN A 135 3.40 2.33 -3.49
N THR A 136 2.43 1.51 -3.10
CA THR A 136 2.18 1.14 -1.69
C THR A 136 2.78 -0.22 -1.35
N ARG A 137 3.25 -0.36 -0.11
CA ARG A 137 3.63 -1.67 0.47
C ARG A 137 2.38 -2.57 0.57
N LEU A 138 2.44 -3.77 -0.02
CA LEU A 138 1.30 -4.72 -0.03
C LEU A 138 1.14 -5.53 1.27
N GLU A 139 2.13 -5.47 2.15
CA GLU A 139 2.07 -6.01 3.52
C GLU A 139 2.35 -4.85 4.48
N PRO A 140 1.35 -3.98 4.74
CA PRO A 140 1.60 -2.75 5.47
C PRO A 140 1.87 -3.06 6.95
N THR A 141 2.92 -2.48 7.50
CA THR A 141 3.41 -2.85 8.84
C THR A 141 2.48 -2.34 9.94
N ALA A 142 2.72 -2.73 11.20
CA ALA A 142 2.02 -2.15 12.35
C ALA A 142 3.02 -1.88 13.47
N THR A 143 2.84 -0.77 14.21
CA THR A 143 3.64 -0.44 15.40
C THR A 143 2.88 0.44 16.39
N ARG A 144 3.55 0.92 17.44
CA ARG A 144 3.00 1.74 18.52
C ARG A 144 3.28 3.23 18.29
N PHE A 145 2.49 4.12 18.88
CA PHE A 145 2.75 5.57 18.82
C PHE A 145 4.09 6.00 19.45
N ASP A 146 4.72 5.18 20.30
CA ASP A 146 6.04 5.46 20.89
C ASP A 146 7.24 4.82 20.17
N ASP A 147 7.02 4.16 19.02
CA ASP A 147 8.08 3.62 18.17
C ASP A 147 8.59 4.69 17.17
N PRO A 148 9.90 5.02 17.14
CA PRO A 148 10.46 6.02 16.21
C PRO A 148 10.22 5.73 14.73
N SER A 149 9.94 4.48 14.35
CA SER A 149 9.68 4.09 12.97
C SER A 149 8.42 4.74 12.39
N ILE A 150 7.48 5.25 13.21
CA ILE A 150 6.28 5.96 12.71
C ILE A 150 6.64 7.16 11.83
N PHE A 151 7.80 7.79 12.03
CA PHE A 151 8.27 8.92 11.22
C PHE A 151 8.79 8.51 9.83
N ALA A 152 8.86 7.21 9.53
CA ALA A 152 9.28 6.68 8.22
C ALA A 152 8.12 6.51 7.21
N THR A 153 6.89 6.90 7.56
CA THR A 153 5.74 6.98 6.65
C THR A 153 4.89 8.21 7.00
N PRO A 154 4.33 8.95 6.03
CA PRO A 154 3.43 10.06 6.31
C PRO A 154 2.03 9.60 6.79
N PHE A 155 1.70 8.31 6.68
CA PHE A 155 0.35 7.79 6.93
C PHE A 155 0.30 6.76 8.07
N LEU A 156 -0.52 7.03 9.08
CA LEU A 156 -0.90 6.07 10.12
C LEU A 156 -2.40 5.74 10.04
N TYR A 157 -2.73 4.50 10.37
CA TYR A 157 -4.09 3.97 10.47
C TYR A 157 -4.34 3.37 11.84
N TRP A 158 -5.37 3.81 12.54
CA TRP A 158 -5.74 3.29 13.86
C TRP A 158 -7.22 2.87 13.88
N SER A 159 -7.48 1.57 13.96
CA SER A 159 -8.85 1.05 13.99
C SER A 159 -9.10 0.20 15.23
N GLY A 160 -10.34 0.20 15.71
CA GLY A 160 -10.76 -0.52 16.90
C GLY A 160 -12.28 -0.71 16.97
N ASP A 161 -12.67 -1.71 17.74
CA ASP A 161 -14.05 -2.16 17.99
C ASP A 161 -14.39 -2.19 19.50
N ARG A 162 -13.48 -1.70 20.36
CA ARG A 162 -13.58 -1.76 21.82
C ARG A 162 -12.85 -0.60 22.50
N ALA A 163 -13.17 -0.35 23.78
CA ALA A 163 -12.38 0.56 24.59
C ALA A 163 -10.93 0.10 24.73
N PHE A 164 -10.00 1.05 24.75
CA PHE A 164 -8.58 0.82 24.99
C PHE A 164 -8.10 1.63 26.19
N ARG A 165 -7.06 1.10 26.87
CA ARG A 165 -6.42 1.78 28.01
C ARG A 165 -5.93 3.19 27.62
N PRO A 166 -5.86 4.16 28.54
CA PRO A 166 -5.27 5.47 28.24
C PRO A 166 -3.89 5.36 27.58
N LEU A 167 -3.64 6.22 26.58
CA LEU A 167 -2.31 6.35 25.97
C LEU A 167 -1.26 6.74 27.03
N ARG A 168 -0.12 6.06 27.01
CA ARG A 168 1.06 6.33 27.85
C ARG A 168 1.62 7.73 27.53
N PRO A 169 2.40 8.35 28.43
CA PRO A 169 3.07 9.62 28.13
C PRO A 169 3.93 9.57 26.86
N ALA A 170 4.68 8.49 26.64
CA ALA A 170 5.46 8.29 25.42
C ALA A 170 4.57 8.19 24.16
N GLU A 171 3.48 7.41 24.22
CA GLU A 171 2.51 7.26 23.11
C GLU A 171 1.82 8.58 22.76
N LEU A 172 1.50 9.42 23.76
CA LEU A 172 0.98 10.77 23.52
C LEU A 172 2.02 11.69 22.88
N SER A 173 3.27 11.67 23.37
CA SER A 173 4.35 12.50 22.83
C SER A 173 4.69 12.12 21.39
N GLY A 174 4.70 10.83 21.06
CA GLY A 174 4.92 10.35 19.69
C GLY A 174 3.77 10.69 18.75
N LEU A 175 2.51 10.52 19.18
CA LEU A 175 1.33 10.98 18.43
C LEU A 175 1.35 12.50 18.17
N ARG A 176 1.67 13.31 19.19
CA ARG A 176 1.83 14.76 19.04
C ARG A 176 2.93 15.08 18.02
N ARG A 177 4.12 14.52 18.21
CA ARG A 177 5.29 14.74 17.34
C ARG A 177 5.04 14.32 15.90
N PHE A 178 4.32 13.22 15.67
CA PHE A 178 3.95 12.75 14.33
C PHE A 178 3.07 13.78 13.60
N ILE A 179 2.04 14.30 14.27
CA ILE A 179 1.15 15.35 13.74
C ILE A 179 1.85 16.71 13.63
N GLU A 180 2.84 16.98 14.49
CA GLU A 180 3.70 18.18 14.43
C GLU A 180 4.62 18.18 13.22
N LEU A 181 5.17 17.02 12.84
CA LEU A 181 6.11 16.84 11.72
C LEU A 181 5.42 16.64 10.35
N GLY A 182 4.10 16.86 10.25
CA GLY A 182 3.37 16.77 8.98
C GLY A 182 2.67 15.43 8.72
N GLY A 183 2.75 14.46 9.63
CA GLY A 183 2.04 13.18 9.50
C GLY A 183 0.52 13.31 9.44
N PHE A 184 -0.13 12.30 8.87
CA PHE A 184 -1.58 12.16 8.77
C PHE A 184 -2.05 10.87 9.46
N LEU A 185 -3.08 10.96 10.29
CA LEU A 185 -3.66 9.82 11.02
C LEU A 185 -5.12 9.62 10.62
N LEU A 186 -5.42 8.49 9.98
CA LEU A 186 -6.79 7.98 9.83
C LEU A 186 -7.15 7.13 11.05
N ILE A 187 -8.31 7.40 11.65
CA ILE A 187 -8.91 6.63 12.73
C ILE A 187 -10.24 6.05 12.22
N ASP A 188 -10.43 4.73 12.27
CA ASP A 188 -11.62 4.03 11.76
C ASP A 188 -12.30 3.19 12.85
N ASP A 189 -13.45 3.65 13.31
CA ASP A 189 -14.30 2.97 14.28
C ASP A 189 -15.10 1.85 13.60
N ALA A 190 -14.85 0.62 14.05
CA ALA A 190 -15.49 -0.59 13.53
C ALA A 190 -16.94 -0.80 14.03
N GLY A 191 -17.47 0.15 14.83
CA GLY A 191 -18.87 0.21 15.28
C GLY A 191 -19.04 0.14 16.81
N SER A 192 -18.29 0.92 17.57
CA SER A 192 -18.20 0.78 19.04
C SER A 192 -18.08 2.13 19.77
N ASP A 193 -19.13 2.53 20.48
CA ASP A 193 -19.13 3.77 21.29
C ASP A 193 -18.06 3.74 22.42
N ALA A 194 -17.66 2.54 22.86
CA ALA A 194 -16.56 2.34 23.79
C ALA A 194 -15.19 2.70 23.17
N PHE A 195 -15.03 2.52 21.85
CA PHE A 195 -13.88 2.99 21.08
C PHE A 195 -13.96 4.51 20.85
N ASP A 196 -15.11 5.06 20.41
CA ASP A 196 -15.35 6.51 20.26
C ASP A 196 -14.97 7.28 21.54
N ALA A 197 -15.55 6.91 22.69
CA ALA A 197 -15.28 7.56 23.96
C ALA A 197 -13.80 7.46 24.39
N SER A 198 -13.08 6.46 23.87
CA SER A 198 -11.64 6.28 24.08
C SER A 198 -10.79 7.11 23.12
N ILE A 199 -11.20 7.24 21.85
CA ILE A 199 -10.59 8.13 20.86
C ILE A 199 -10.76 9.60 21.28
N ARG A 200 -11.97 10.05 21.64
CA ARG A 200 -12.22 11.42 22.12
C ARG A 200 -11.37 11.76 23.34
N ARG A 201 -11.29 10.85 24.32
CA ARG A 201 -10.42 10.97 25.52
C ARG A 201 -8.93 11.00 25.16
N ALA A 202 -8.48 10.22 24.18
CA ALA A 202 -7.09 10.20 23.73
C ALA A 202 -6.72 11.50 23.00
N LEU A 203 -7.56 11.96 22.06
CA LEU A 203 -7.32 13.15 21.27
C LEU A 203 -7.46 14.44 22.09
N ALA A 204 -8.39 14.53 23.04
CA ALA A 204 -8.45 15.66 23.98
C ALA A 204 -7.18 15.77 24.84
N ARG A 205 -6.57 14.65 25.24
CA ARG A 205 -5.25 14.65 25.91
C ARG A 205 -4.10 15.01 24.96
N ALA A 206 -4.15 14.57 23.70
CA ALA A 206 -3.12 14.86 22.72
C ALA A 206 -3.13 16.34 22.28
N PHE A 207 -4.31 16.88 21.95
CA PHE A 207 -4.50 18.19 21.31
C PHE A 207 -5.58 19.03 22.03
N PRO A 208 -5.38 19.42 23.30
CA PRO A 208 -6.43 20.07 24.12
C PRO A 208 -6.97 21.39 23.54
N SER A 209 -6.18 22.10 22.73
CA SER A 209 -6.60 23.34 22.05
C SER A 209 -7.22 23.13 20.66
N ARG A 210 -7.36 21.88 20.20
CA ARG A 210 -7.92 21.53 18.88
C ARG A 210 -8.86 20.32 19.00
N PRO A 211 -10.14 20.53 19.38
CA PRO A 211 -11.10 19.44 19.44
C PRO A 211 -11.37 18.85 18.04
N LEU A 212 -11.85 17.60 18.02
CA LEU A 212 -12.54 17.05 16.84
C LEU A 212 -13.71 17.97 16.46
N ARG A 213 -13.90 18.20 15.17
CA ARG A 213 -15.05 18.90 14.59
C ARG A 213 -15.54 18.16 13.34
N PRO A 214 -16.83 18.27 12.98
CA PRO A 214 -17.31 17.81 11.68
C PRO A 214 -16.48 18.40 10.53
N LEU A 215 -16.12 17.54 9.58
CA LEU A 215 -15.46 17.92 8.33
C LEU A 215 -16.51 18.45 7.34
N PRO A 216 -16.32 19.66 6.77
CA PRO A 216 -17.24 20.18 5.75
C PRO A 216 -17.35 19.26 4.53
N SER A 217 -18.55 19.12 3.97
CA SER A 217 -18.84 18.23 2.83
C SER A 217 -18.18 18.66 1.52
N ASP A 218 -17.81 19.92 1.40
CA ASP A 218 -17.06 20.53 0.31
C ASP A 218 -15.54 20.37 0.44
N HIS A 219 -15.03 19.85 1.56
CA HIS A 219 -13.59 19.72 1.82
C HIS A 219 -12.88 18.81 0.79
N VAL A 220 -11.66 19.19 0.38
CA VAL A 220 -10.89 18.58 -0.73
C VAL A 220 -10.70 17.05 -0.63
N ILE A 221 -10.73 16.47 0.58
CA ILE A 221 -10.78 15.01 0.79
C ILE A 221 -11.92 14.34 -0.01
N TYR A 222 -13.09 14.97 -0.13
CA TYR A 222 -14.23 14.43 -0.86
C TYR A 222 -14.05 14.44 -2.39
N HIS A 223 -13.06 15.17 -2.91
CA HIS A 223 -12.76 15.24 -4.34
C HIS A 223 -11.27 15.00 -4.72
N SER A 224 -10.42 14.58 -3.77
CA SER A 224 -8.96 14.45 -3.94
C SER A 224 -8.52 13.48 -5.05
N PHE A 225 -9.31 12.45 -5.36
CA PHE A 225 -9.10 11.61 -6.53
C PHE A 225 -10.41 11.38 -7.29
N TYR A 226 -11.33 10.63 -6.68
CA TYR A 226 -12.73 10.50 -7.07
C TYR A 226 -13.58 11.61 -6.47
N LEU A 227 -14.76 11.87 -7.03
CA LEU A 227 -15.82 12.66 -6.40
C LEU A 227 -16.65 11.76 -5.47
N ILE A 228 -16.92 12.23 -4.25
CA ILE A 228 -17.61 11.51 -3.17
C ILE A 228 -18.60 12.47 -2.48
N ASP A 229 -19.91 12.29 -2.65
CA ASP A 229 -20.89 13.26 -2.12
C ASP A 229 -21.07 13.18 -0.59
N ARG A 230 -20.78 12.02 0.01
CA ARG A 230 -20.82 11.77 1.46
C ARG A 230 -19.92 10.60 1.87
N PRO A 231 -19.44 10.55 3.13
CA PRO A 231 -18.77 9.38 3.65
C PRO A 231 -19.72 8.18 3.75
N VAL A 232 -19.20 7.01 3.36
CA VAL A 232 -19.82 5.69 3.51
C VAL A 232 -18.72 4.63 3.68
N GLY A 233 -19.01 3.59 4.45
CA GLY A 233 -18.12 2.47 4.72
C GLY A 233 -18.88 1.14 4.71
N ARG A 234 -18.57 0.23 5.64
CA ARG A 234 -19.41 -0.95 5.85
C ARG A 234 -20.81 -0.56 6.29
N VAL A 235 -20.93 0.51 7.07
CA VAL A 235 -22.21 1.17 7.40
C VAL A 235 -22.23 2.57 6.80
N LEU A 236 -23.42 3.19 6.72
CA LEU A 236 -23.53 4.60 6.31
C LEU A 236 -22.95 5.55 7.36
N GLY A 237 -23.04 5.18 8.65
CA GLY A 237 -22.59 5.98 9.80
C GLY A 237 -23.21 7.39 9.83
N PRO A 238 -22.54 8.35 10.50
CA PRO A 238 -22.84 9.77 10.33
C PRO A 238 -22.70 10.21 8.86
N ASP A 239 -23.37 11.32 8.53
CA ASP A 239 -23.29 11.99 7.22
C ASP A 239 -21.99 12.77 7.01
N HIS A 240 -21.17 12.94 8.05
CA HIS A 240 -19.86 13.57 8.02
C HIS A 240 -18.76 12.64 8.58
N MET A 241 -17.51 13.02 8.34
CA MET A 241 -16.35 12.54 9.11
C MET A 241 -15.98 13.63 10.13
N GLU A 242 -15.24 13.31 11.18
CA GLU A 242 -14.70 14.32 12.10
C GLU A 242 -13.20 14.52 11.86
N ALA A 243 -12.68 15.71 12.12
CA ALA A 243 -11.29 16.04 11.86
C ALA A 243 -10.66 16.94 12.94
N ILE A 244 -9.33 16.85 13.04
CA ILE A 244 -8.48 17.85 13.69
C ILE A 244 -7.62 18.50 12.61
N THR A 245 -7.83 19.79 12.36
CA THR A 245 -7.07 20.58 11.39
C THR A 245 -5.86 21.26 12.03
N ARG A 246 -4.78 21.41 11.26
CA ARG A 246 -3.53 22.03 11.69
C ARG A 246 -2.81 22.64 10.48
N ALA A 247 -2.64 23.97 10.50
CA ALA A 247 -2.01 24.74 9.43
C ALA A 247 -2.66 24.49 8.05
N GLY A 248 -3.94 24.89 7.92
CA GLY A 248 -4.77 24.66 6.73
C GLY A 248 -5.32 23.24 6.68
N ARG A 249 -4.45 22.26 6.55
CA ARG A 249 -4.77 20.84 6.28
C ARG A 249 -5.47 20.10 7.43
N VAL A 250 -6.15 19.00 7.09
CA VAL A 250 -6.55 17.94 8.04
C VAL A 250 -5.32 17.12 8.43
N ALA A 251 -5.13 16.89 9.73
CA ALA A 251 -4.00 16.09 10.24
C ALA A 251 -4.44 14.81 10.98
N VAL A 252 -5.59 14.84 11.65
CA VAL A 252 -6.29 13.63 12.12
C VAL A 252 -7.66 13.60 11.48
N LEU A 253 -8.03 12.47 10.88
CA LEU A 253 -9.37 12.19 10.35
C LEU A 253 -9.96 11.01 11.13
N TYR A 254 -11.17 11.18 11.66
CA TYR A 254 -11.91 10.17 12.40
C TYR A 254 -13.20 9.80 11.67
N THR A 255 -13.40 8.50 11.51
CA THR A 255 -14.47 7.91 10.72
C THR A 255 -15.25 6.89 11.55
N ARG A 256 -16.58 6.94 11.45
CA ARG A 256 -17.54 6.07 12.16
C ARG A 256 -18.39 5.24 11.19
N GLN A 257 -17.80 4.95 10.03
CA GLN A 257 -18.43 4.25 8.92
C GLN A 257 -17.94 2.79 8.77
N ASP A 258 -16.95 2.35 9.57
CA ASP A 258 -16.26 1.06 9.45
C ASP A 258 -15.73 0.84 8.02
N LEU A 259 -14.82 1.71 7.62
CA LEU A 259 -14.18 1.69 6.30
C LEU A 259 -13.41 0.39 6.09
N GLY A 260 -12.71 -0.10 7.11
CA GLY A 260 -11.99 -1.36 7.08
C GLY A 260 -12.89 -2.56 6.78
N GLY A 261 -14.12 -2.58 7.29
CA GLY A 261 -15.13 -3.58 6.97
C GLY A 261 -15.63 -3.55 5.52
N ALA A 262 -15.54 -2.40 4.84
CA ALA A 262 -15.81 -2.31 3.40
C ALA A 262 -14.63 -2.85 2.57
N TRP A 263 -13.39 -2.57 2.97
CA TRP A 263 -12.18 -2.95 2.23
C TRP A 263 -11.75 -4.41 2.42
N ALA A 264 -12.02 -4.99 3.60
CA ALA A 264 -11.55 -6.33 3.95
C ALA A 264 -12.07 -7.44 3.00
N ARG A 265 -11.13 -8.22 2.49
CA ARG A 265 -11.34 -9.48 1.76
C ARG A 265 -10.58 -10.60 2.44
N ASP A 266 -11.04 -11.83 2.28
CA ASP A 266 -10.31 -13.05 2.64
C ASP A 266 -9.15 -13.35 1.67
N ASN A 267 -8.51 -14.52 1.81
CA ASN A 267 -7.43 -14.96 0.92
C ASN A 267 -7.91 -15.50 -0.44
N LEU A 268 -9.21 -15.81 -0.58
CA LEU A 268 -9.84 -16.27 -1.81
C LEU A 268 -10.35 -15.10 -2.69
N GLY A 269 -10.39 -13.89 -2.13
CA GLY A 269 -10.88 -12.67 -2.77
C GLY A 269 -12.32 -12.29 -2.40
N THR A 270 -13.00 -13.11 -1.58
CA THR A 270 -14.35 -12.84 -1.08
C THR A 270 -14.35 -11.68 -0.10
N TRP A 271 -15.43 -10.89 -0.07
CA TRP A 271 -15.62 -9.85 0.93
C TRP A 271 -15.87 -10.45 2.33
N THR A 272 -15.07 -10.04 3.32
CA THR A 272 -15.12 -10.64 4.67
C THR A 272 -16.37 -10.22 5.47
N TYR A 273 -16.89 -9.01 5.21
CA TYR A 273 -18.05 -8.46 5.91
C TYR A 273 -19.08 -7.91 4.91
N SER A 274 -20.36 -8.04 5.21
CA SER A 274 -21.46 -7.42 4.46
C SER A 274 -21.51 -5.90 4.68
N VAL A 275 -21.80 -5.15 3.61
CA VAL A 275 -22.15 -3.72 3.69
C VAL A 275 -23.64 -3.56 3.99
N VAL A 276 -24.00 -2.51 4.73
CA VAL A 276 -25.37 -2.20 5.20
C VAL A 276 -25.64 -0.70 4.97
N PRO A 277 -26.77 -0.31 4.35
CA PRO A 277 -27.92 -1.12 3.93
C PRO A 277 -27.65 -2.07 2.76
N GLY A 278 -26.61 -1.84 1.95
CA GLY A 278 -26.19 -2.85 0.97
C GLY A 278 -25.61 -2.31 -0.35
N GLY A 279 -25.39 -3.25 -1.27
CA GLY A 279 -25.01 -2.97 -2.66
C GLY A 279 -23.51 -2.89 -2.92
N SER A 280 -23.10 -3.32 -4.11
CA SER A 280 -21.72 -3.16 -4.60
C SER A 280 -21.31 -1.68 -4.71
N GLY A 281 -22.26 -0.79 -5.03
CA GLY A 281 -22.04 0.66 -5.11
C GLY A 281 -21.58 1.30 -3.80
N GLN A 282 -22.20 0.95 -2.66
CA GLN A 282 -21.77 1.43 -1.33
C GLN A 282 -20.31 1.04 -1.06
N ARG A 283 -19.93 -0.21 -1.37
CA ARG A 283 -18.56 -0.70 -1.16
C ARG A 283 -17.54 -0.06 -2.10
N GLU A 284 -17.89 0.10 -3.38
CA GLU A 284 -17.04 0.80 -4.34
C GLU A 284 -16.83 2.26 -3.91
N MET A 285 -17.87 2.95 -3.44
CA MET A 285 -17.76 4.30 -2.90
C MET A 285 -16.85 4.35 -1.65
N ALA A 286 -16.95 3.38 -0.74
CA ALA A 286 -16.06 3.27 0.41
C ALA A 286 -14.59 3.00 0.02
N ILE A 287 -14.34 2.25 -1.06
CA ILE A 287 -12.98 2.03 -1.60
C ILE A 287 -12.45 3.33 -2.24
N ARG A 288 -13.29 4.04 -3.00
CA ARG A 288 -12.94 5.34 -3.58
C ARG A 288 -12.62 6.39 -2.51
N LEU A 289 -13.40 6.43 -1.43
CA LEU A 289 -13.13 7.27 -0.26
C LEU A 289 -11.79 6.90 0.41
N GLY A 290 -11.48 5.61 0.55
CA GLY A 290 -10.18 5.15 1.03
C GLY A 290 -9.01 5.63 0.15
N VAL A 291 -9.16 5.54 -1.18
CA VAL A 291 -8.18 6.08 -2.13
C VAL A 291 -8.05 7.59 -2.00
N ASN A 292 -9.17 8.32 -1.90
CA ASN A 292 -9.17 9.77 -1.68
C ASN A 292 -8.42 10.17 -0.40
N ILE A 293 -8.65 9.48 0.73
CA ILE A 293 -7.98 9.77 2.00
C ILE A 293 -6.47 9.52 1.91
N VAL A 294 -6.04 8.46 1.23
CA VAL A 294 -4.61 8.19 1.00
C VAL A 294 -3.99 9.22 0.04
N MET A 295 -4.69 9.60 -1.03
CA MET A 295 -4.21 10.63 -1.96
C MET A 295 -4.12 12.01 -1.28
N TYR A 296 -5.09 12.37 -0.44
CA TYR A 296 -5.03 13.58 0.38
C TYR A 296 -3.85 13.55 1.34
N ALA A 297 -3.62 12.44 2.06
CA ALA A 297 -2.51 12.34 2.99
C ALA A 297 -1.12 12.42 2.35
N LEU A 298 -1.01 12.15 1.04
CA LEU A 298 0.24 12.17 0.27
C LEU A 298 0.45 13.44 -0.56
N CYS A 299 -0.63 14.08 -1.02
CA CYS A 299 -0.60 15.21 -1.94
C CYS A 299 -1.28 16.47 -1.38
N LEU A 300 -1.89 16.40 -0.20
CA LEU A 300 -2.67 17.46 0.45
C LEU A 300 -3.63 18.14 -0.52
N ASP A 301 -3.47 19.46 -0.66
CA ASP A 301 -4.47 20.36 -1.21
C ASP A 301 -4.27 20.58 -2.74
N TYR A 302 -3.48 19.72 -3.40
CA TYR A 302 -2.95 19.92 -4.77
C TYR A 302 -3.99 20.18 -5.87
N LYS A 303 -5.26 19.83 -5.66
CA LYS A 303 -6.36 20.13 -6.59
C LYS A 303 -6.87 21.56 -6.45
N ASP A 304 -6.89 22.09 -5.23
CA ASP A 304 -7.22 23.50 -4.99
C ASP A 304 -6.09 24.38 -5.52
N ASP A 305 -4.83 23.98 -5.30
CA ASP A 305 -3.65 24.59 -5.93
C ASP A 305 -3.74 24.62 -7.47
N GLN A 306 -4.28 23.57 -8.10
CA GLN A 306 -4.48 23.53 -9.56
C GLN A 306 -5.51 24.56 -10.04
N VAL A 307 -6.55 24.88 -9.25
CA VAL A 307 -7.49 25.98 -9.57
C VAL A 307 -6.79 27.34 -9.47
N HIS A 308 -5.80 27.48 -8.59
CA HIS A 308 -5.00 28.70 -8.44
C HIS A 308 -3.81 28.81 -9.42
N ALA A 309 -3.35 27.72 -10.03
CA ALA A 309 -2.22 27.75 -10.98
C ALA A 309 -2.38 28.76 -12.13
N PRO A 310 -3.55 28.95 -12.79
CA PRO A 310 -3.73 30.00 -13.81
C PRO A 310 -3.68 31.43 -13.28
N PHE A 311 -3.82 31.65 -11.97
CA PHE A 311 -3.63 32.94 -11.32
C PHE A 311 -2.14 33.17 -10.97
N ILE A 312 -1.48 32.14 -10.43
CA ILE A 312 -0.04 32.15 -10.13
C ILE A 312 0.77 32.39 -11.41
N MET A 313 0.47 31.67 -12.50
CA MET A 313 1.15 31.83 -13.80
C MET A 313 0.97 33.24 -14.39
N ARG A 314 -0.22 33.85 -14.24
CA ARG A 314 -0.44 35.25 -14.64
C ARG A 314 0.42 36.22 -13.82
N ARG A 315 0.57 35.98 -12.50
CA ARG A 315 1.42 36.81 -11.62
C ARG A 315 2.93 36.60 -11.85
N LEU A 316 3.35 35.43 -12.33
CA LEU A 316 4.75 35.16 -12.70
C LEU A 316 5.11 35.67 -14.09
N GLY A 317 4.18 35.61 -15.05
CA GLY A 317 4.33 36.22 -16.37
C GLY A 317 4.26 37.75 -16.35
N ALA A 318 3.47 38.32 -15.44
CA ALA A 318 3.43 39.76 -15.17
C ALA A 318 4.60 40.22 -14.28
N ARG A 319 5.82 40.15 -14.83
CA ARG A 319 6.93 40.99 -14.38
C ARG A 319 7.00 42.24 -15.27
N PRO A 320 7.28 43.43 -14.71
CA PRO A 320 7.60 44.62 -15.49
C PRO A 320 8.98 44.50 -16.16
#